data_AF-A0A165QL45-F1
#
_entry.id   AF-A0A165QL45-F1
#
_cell.length_a   1.000
_cell.length_b   1.000
_cell.length_c   1.000
_cell.angle_alpha   90.00
_cell.angle_beta   90.00
_cell.angle_gamma   90.00
#
_symmetry.space_group_name_H-M   'P 1'
#
loop_
_entity.id
_entity.type
_entity.pdbx_description
1 polymer ?
#
loop_
_entity_poly.entity_id
_entity_poly.type
_entity_poly.pdbx_seq_one_letter_code
_entity_poly.pdbx_strand_id
1 'polypeptide(L)'
;MRTCRFAGRHHVAVGETRTASRATVTVGGPRPIQFCPFPLVDDELDNICHLARARMQPPLHDAFAMASWIHLICVRCHPFEDGNGRISRILASIPLMMDGLPPLYISLLQRGVYYDAINQAYGGDHRAMVECILQGTEEALDAVVNQSPT
;
A
#
# COMPACT_ATOMS: atom_id res chain seq x y z
N MET A 1 -16.43 7.12 -7.08
CA MET A 1 -15.96 5.71 -7.05
C MET A 1 -16.74 4.96 -5.97
N ARG A 2 -17.63 4.04 -6.34
CA ARG A 2 -18.47 3.25 -5.41
C ARG A 2 -17.75 1.97 -4.95
N THR A 3 -16.48 2.06 -4.55
CA THR A 3 -15.71 0.84 -4.25
C THR A 3 -16.08 0.18 -2.92
N CYS A 4 -16.82 0.88 -2.04
CA CYS A 4 -17.38 0.29 -0.82
C CYS A 4 -18.75 0.94 -0.49
N ARG A 5 -19.82 0.62 -1.23
CA ARG A 5 -21.16 0.66 -0.62
C ARG A 5 -21.42 -0.75 -0.09
N PHE A 6 -21.46 -0.90 1.23
CA PHE A 6 -21.90 -2.12 1.89
C PHE A 6 -23.38 -2.33 1.60
N ALA A 7 -23.67 -2.99 0.48
CA ALA A 7 -24.99 -3.51 0.17
C ALA A 7 -25.06 -4.93 0.75
N GLY A 8 -25.48 -5.05 2.01
CA GLY A 8 -25.71 -6.33 2.70
C GLY A 8 -24.77 -6.57 3.88
N ARG A 9 -25.30 -7.20 4.94
CA ARG A 9 -24.50 -7.74 6.06
C ARG A 9 -23.71 -8.95 5.55
N HIS A 10 -22.59 -8.71 4.89
CA HIS A 10 -21.62 -9.75 4.58
C HIS A 10 -20.60 -9.83 5.72
N HIS A 11 -20.43 -11.02 6.29
CA HIS A 11 -19.40 -11.28 7.29
C HIS A 11 -18.02 -11.15 6.61
N VAL A 12 -17.16 -10.30 7.15
CA VAL A 12 -15.76 -10.16 6.71
C VAL A 12 -14.91 -10.97 7.68
N ALA A 13 -14.18 -11.96 7.17
CA ALA A 13 -13.30 -12.78 7.99
C ALA A 13 -12.01 -12.00 8.34
N VAL A 14 -12.05 -11.23 9.42
CA VAL A 14 -10.93 -10.40 9.85
C VAL A 14 -9.75 -11.27 10.27
N GLY A 15 -8.57 -10.99 9.71
CA GLY A 15 -7.34 -11.72 10.01
C GLY A 15 -7.15 -12.99 9.18
N GLU A 16 -8.14 -13.38 8.39
CA GLU A 16 -8.03 -14.47 7.43
C GLU A 16 -7.72 -13.92 6.04
N THR A 17 -6.84 -14.61 5.31
CA THR A 17 -6.62 -14.31 3.91
C THR A 17 -7.79 -14.82 3.08
N ARG A 18 -7.97 -14.26 1.88
CA ARG A 18 -9.03 -14.70 0.95
C ARG A 18 -8.79 -16.09 0.37
N THR A 19 -7.71 -16.79 0.74
CA THR A 19 -7.61 -18.24 0.56
C THR A 19 -8.82 -18.92 1.19
N ALA A 20 -9.24 -18.48 2.38
CA ALA A 20 -10.38 -19.03 3.12
C ALA A 20 -11.71 -18.79 2.39
N SER A 21 -11.96 -17.56 1.92
CA SER A 21 -13.20 -17.22 1.19
C SER A 21 -13.18 -17.62 -0.28
N ARG A 22 -12.03 -18.07 -0.80
CA ARG A 22 -11.82 -18.52 -2.18
C ARG A 22 -12.19 -17.46 -3.22
N ALA A 23 -12.06 -16.19 -2.84
CA ALA A 23 -12.42 -15.06 -3.68
C ALA A 23 -11.21 -14.55 -4.48
N THR A 24 -11.32 -14.55 -5.80
CA THR A 24 -10.37 -13.85 -6.68
C THR A 24 -10.89 -12.44 -6.94
N VAL A 25 -10.07 -11.45 -6.60
CA VAL A 25 -10.43 -10.04 -6.79
C VAL A 25 -9.97 -9.58 -8.17
N THR A 26 -10.84 -8.85 -8.86
CA THR A 26 -10.52 -8.12 -10.08
C THR A 26 -11.07 -6.70 -9.96
N VAL A 27 -10.27 -5.69 -10.25
CA VAL A 27 -10.76 -4.31 -10.37
C VAL A 27 -11.07 -4.03 -11.84
N GLY A 28 -12.34 -3.72 -12.10
CA GLY A 28 -12.82 -3.34 -13.43
C GLY A 28 -12.35 -1.95 -13.85
N GLY A 29 -12.24 -1.75 -15.16
CA GLY A 29 -11.78 -0.50 -15.78
C GLY A 29 -11.43 -0.73 -17.25
N PRO A 30 -10.86 0.28 -17.96
CA PRO A 30 -10.43 0.13 -19.35
C PRO A 30 -9.37 -0.98 -19.54
N ARG A 31 -8.59 -1.24 -18.50
CA ARG A 31 -7.67 -2.38 -18.39
C ARG A 31 -7.99 -3.11 -17.08
N PRO A 32 -8.63 -4.28 -17.11
CA PRO A 32 -8.97 -5.01 -15.90
C PRO A 32 -7.68 -5.46 -15.20
N ILE A 33 -7.55 -5.14 -13.92
CA ILE A 33 -6.42 -5.57 -13.09
C ILE A 33 -6.88 -6.80 -12.31
N GLN A 34 -6.25 -7.92 -12.57
CA GLN A 34 -6.38 -9.13 -11.78
C GLN A 34 -5.30 -9.14 -10.69
N PHE A 35 -5.71 -9.31 -9.43
CA PHE A 35 -4.80 -9.50 -8.30
C PHE A 35 -4.38 -10.98 -8.21
N CYS A 36 -3.57 -11.33 -7.21
CA CYS A 36 -3.14 -12.71 -7.00
C CYS A 36 -4.36 -13.70 -7.02
N PRO A 37 -4.28 -14.88 -7.63
CA PRO A 37 -5.33 -15.89 -7.46
C PRO A 37 -5.46 -16.31 -5.99
N PHE A 38 -6.67 -16.53 -5.48
CA PHE A 38 -6.85 -16.90 -4.06
C PHE A 38 -6.03 -18.12 -3.58
N PRO A 39 -5.77 -19.17 -4.39
CA PRO A 39 -5.01 -20.33 -3.91
C PRO A 39 -3.53 -20.03 -3.66
N LEU A 40 -3.02 -18.90 -4.18
CA LEU A 40 -1.61 -18.52 -4.14
C LEU A 40 -1.34 -17.37 -3.17
N VAL A 41 -2.36 -16.90 -2.44
CA VAL A 41 -2.24 -15.71 -1.59
C VAL A 41 -1.25 -15.93 -0.45
N ASP A 42 -1.34 -17.06 0.23
CA ASP A 42 -0.49 -17.34 1.39
C ASP A 42 0.98 -17.53 0.97
N ASP A 43 1.23 -18.28 -0.11
CA ASP A 43 2.56 -18.42 -0.71
C ASP A 43 3.15 -17.07 -1.14
N GLU A 44 2.33 -16.21 -1.74
CA GLU A 44 2.77 -14.88 -2.17
C GLU A 44 3.05 -13.96 -0.98
N LEU A 45 2.30 -14.07 0.12
CA LEU A 45 2.59 -13.35 1.35
C LEU A 45 3.91 -13.79 1.97
N ASP A 46 4.19 -15.09 2.00
CA ASP A 46 5.47 -15.61 2.47
C ASP A 46 6.64 -15.11 1.63
N ASN A 47 6.48 -15.09 0.30
CA ASN A 47 7.44 -14.53 -0.63
C ASN A 47 7.65 -13.03 -0.40
N ILE A 48 6.58 -12.24 -0.27
CA ILE A 48 6.64 -10.81 0.05
C ILE A 48 7.41 -10.58 1.35
N CYS A 49 7.12 -11.35 2.40
CA CYS A 49 7.80 -11.27 3.68
C CYS A 49 9.30 -11.59 3.56
N HIS A 50 9.65 -12.62 2.80
CA HIS A 50 11.02 -13.00 2.53
C HIS A 50 11.78 -11.89 1.79
N LEU A 51 11.20 -11.37 0.70
CA LEU A 51 11.79 -10.32 -0.12
C LEU A 51 11.92 -8.99 0.62
N ALA A 52 10.94 -8.63 1.45
CA ALA A 52 10.96 -7.43 2.29
C ALA A 52 12.07 -7.53 3.34
N ARG A 53 12.19 -8.66 4.04
CA ARG A 53 13.30 -8.89 4.99
C ARG A 53 14.66 -8.77 4.32
N ALA A 54 14.83 -9.37 3.13
CA ALA A 54 16.10 -9.32 2.41
C ALA A 54 16.47 -7.91 1.93
N ARG A 55 15.48 -7.10 1.53
CA ARG A 55 15.69 -5.73 1.01
C ARG A 55 15.77 -4.66 2.09
N MET A 56 15.07 -4.83 3.21
CA MET A 56 15.05 -3.88 4.31
C MET A 56 16.19 -4.13 5.31
N GLN A 57 17.41 -4.33 4.81
CA GLN A 57 18.60 -4.44 5.65
C GLN A 57 19.20 -3.04 5.87
N PRO A 58 19.53 -2.66 7.12
CA PRO A 58 20.22 -1.40 7.37
C PRO A 58 21.68 -1.43 6.86
N PRO A 59 22.20 -0.30 6.34
CA PRO A 59 21.49 0.94 6.04
C PRO A 59 20.57 0.78 4.82
N LEU A 60 19.38 1.38 4.86
CA LEU A 60 18.50 1.43 3.69
C LEU A 60 19.14 2.31 2.62
N HIS A 61 19.15 1.84 1.37
CA HIS A 61 19.67 2.63 0.26
C HIS A 61 18.75 3.80 -0.11
N ASP A 62 17.44 3.57 -0.15
CA ASP A 62 16.41 4.56 -0.49
C ASP A 62 15.09 4.17 0.18
N ALA A 63 14.72 4.91 1.23
CA ALA A 63 13.52 4.65 2.01
C ALA A 63 12.22 4.86 1.21
N PHE A 64 12.20 5.84 0.29
CA PHE A 64 11.02 6.16 -0.51
C PHE A 64 10.78 5.12 -1.60
N ALA A 65 11.84 4.68 -2.28
CA ALA A 65 11.76 3.59 -3.24
C ALA A 65 11.29 2.29 -2.55
N MET A 66 11.83 2.01 -1.36
CA MET A 66 11.43 0.85 -0.56
C MET A 66 9.95 0.93 -0.12
N ALA A 67 9.49 2.10 0.34
CA ALA A 67 8.10 2.35 0.69
C ALA A 67 7.15 2.16 -0.51
N SER A 68 7.52 2.71 -1.66
CA SER A 68 6.78 2.57 -2.93
C SER A 68 6.67 1.11 -3.36
N TRP A 69 7.77 0.34 -3.24
CA TRP A 69 7.77 -1.09 -3.55
C TRP A 69 6.90 -1.91 -2.59
N ILE A 70 7.05 -1.75 -1.26
CA ILE A 70 6.23 -2.47 -0.26
C ILE A 70 4.75 -2.18 -0.49
N HIS A 71 4.41 -0.90 -0.66
CA HIS A 71 3.04 -0.50 -0.93
C HIS A 71 2.48 -1.24 -2.15
N LEU A 72 3.20 -1.22 -3.28
CA LEU A 72 2.73 -1.81 -4.52
C LEU A 72 2.56 -3.33 -4.39
N ILE A 73 3.54 -4.06 -3.85
CA ILE A 73 3.47 -5.53 -3.77
C ILE A 73 2.32 -6.00 -2.87
N CYS A 74 2.06 -5.30 -1.76
CA CYS A 74 0.95 -5.63 -0.87
C CYS A 74 -0.40 -5.38 -1.55
N VAL A 75 -0.55 -4.25 -2.25
CA VAL A 75 -1.76 -3.94 -3.02
C VAL A 75 -1.97 -4.95 -4.15
N ARG A 76 -0.89 -5.42 -4.80
CA ARG A 76 -0.91 -6.43 -5.87
C ARG A 76 -1.32 -7.82 -5.40
N CYS A 77 -0.83 -8.24 -4.24
CA CYS A 77 -1.27 -9.50 -3.64
C CYS A 77 -2.75 -9.41 -3.23
N HIS A 78 -3.17 -8.27 -2.67
CA HIS A 78 -4.53 -8.02 -2.19
C HIS A 78 -5.06 -9.15 -1.28
N PRO A 79 -4.34 -9.52 -0.22
CA PRO A 79 -4.54 -10.79 0.49
C PRO A 79 -5.86 -10.91 1.27
N PHE A 80 -6.47 -9.81 1.69
CA PHE A 80 -7.66 -9.81 2.55
C PHE A 80 -8.94 -9.44 1.79
N GLU A 81 -10.10 -9.67 2.38
CA GLU A 81 -11.39 -9.25 1.80
C GLU A 81 -11.60 -7.73 1.86
N ASP A 82 -11.11 -7.08 2.92
CA ASP A 82 -11.09 -5.64 3.10
C ASP A 82 -9.83 -5.22 3.86
N GLY A 83 -9.46 -3.94 3.76
CA GLY A 83 -8.36 -3.36 4.52
C GLY A 83 -7.02 -3.37 3.80
N ASN A 84 -6.92 -3.96 2.61
CA ASN A 84 -5.66 -4.06 1.87
C ASN A 84 -4.96 -2.72 1.68
N GLY A 85 -5.68 -1.66 1.31
CA GLY A 85 -5.09 -0.33 1.16
C GLY A 85 -4.61 0.27 2.49
N ARG A 86 -5.30 0.01 3.60
CA ARG A 86 -4.90 0.46 4.95
C ARG A 86 -3.63 -0.25 5.39
N ILE A 87 -3.62 -1.57 5.28
CA ILE A 87 -2.46 -2.40 5.64
C ILE A 87 -1.26 -2.07 4.76
N SER A 88 -1.45 -1.88 3.45
CA SER A 88 -0.35 -1.55 2.52
C SER A 88 0.32 -0.23 2.89
N ARG A 89 -0.45 0.79 3.30
CA ARG A 89 0.10 2.06 3.78
C ARG A 89 0.86 1.91 5.10
N ILE A 90 0.31 1.16 6.05
CA ILE A 90 0.97 0.89 7.34
C ILE A 90 2.31 0.18 7.11
N LEU A 91 2.35 -0.85 6.27
CA LEU A 91 3.57 -1.59 5.97
C LEU A 91 4.59 -0.73 5.21
N ALA A 92 4.13 0.10 4.28
CA ALA A 92 4.99 1.02 3.53
C ALA A 92 5.58 2.15 4.40
N SER A 93 5.02 2.43 5.59
CA SER A 93 5.63 3.34 6.55
C SER A 93 6.91 2.81 7.19
N ILE A 94 7.08 1.49 7.26
CA ILE A 94 8.21 0.85 7.95
C ILE A 94 9.58 1.35 7.43
N PRO A 95 9.88 1.31 6.13
CA PRO A 95 11.17 1.79 5.62
C PRO A 95 11.40 3.29 5.87
N LEU A 96 10.35 4.12 5.83
CA LEU A 96 10.46 5.54 6.17
C LEU A 96 10.87 5.72 7.63
N MET A 97 10.19 5.01 8.55
CA MET A 97 10.49 5.08 9.98
C MET A 97 11.86 4.52 10.33
N MET A 98 12.34 3.50 9.60
CA MET A 98 13.70 2.98 9.75
C MET A 98 14.77 4.03 9.39
N ASP A 99 14.43 5.00 8.54
CA ASP A 99 15.29 6.11 8.12
C ASP A 99 15.02 7.41 8.92
N GLY A 100 14.24 7.32 10.00
CA GLY A 100 13.92 8.47 10.87
C GLY A 100 12.89 9.44 10.30
N LEU A 101 12.19 9.07 9.22
CA LEU A 101 11.13 9.86 8.60
C LEU A 101 9.76 9.57 9.26
N PRO A 102 8.79 10.50 9.15
CA PRO A 102 7.43 10.23 9.61
C PRO A 102 6.79 9.06 8.83
N PRO A 103 5.77 8.42 9.41
CA PRO A 103 5.04 7.36 8.72
C PRO A 103 4.36 7.89 7.46
N LEU A 104 4.11 7.00 6.50
CA LEU A 104 3.51 7.34 5.22
C LEU A 104 2.15 8.02 5.42
N TYR A 105 2.04 9.22 4.88
CA TYR A 105 0.84 10.03 4.86
C TYR A 105 0.43 10.31 3.42
N ILE A 106 -0.87 10.16 3.11
CA ILE A 106 -1.44 10.47 1.79
C ILE A 106 -2.69 11.30 2.03
N SER A 107 -2.65 12.56 1.59
CA SER A 107 -3.76 13.49 1.76
C SER A 107 -5.01 13.02 1.02
N LEU A 108 -6.19 13.21 1.64
CA LEU A 108 -7.48 12.90 1.03
C LEU A 108 -7.72 13.73 -0.24
N LEU A 109 -7.17 14.95 -0.32
CA LEU A 109 -7.27 15.83 -1.49
C LEU A 109 -6.49 15.26 -2.69
N GLN A 110 -5.41 14.52 -2.43
CA GLN A 110 -4.56 13.91 -3.45
C GLN A 110 -5.01 12.49 -3.85
N ARG A 111 -6.20 12.06 -3.41
CA ARG A 111 -6.69 10.70 -3.66
C ARG A 111 -6.64 10.29 -5.12
N GLY A 112 -7.02 11.18 -6.05
CA GLY A 112 -6.98 10.89 -7.49
C GLY A 112 -5.56 10.61 -7.98
N VAL A 113 -4.64 11.53 -7.68
CA VAL A 113 -3.21 11.43 -8.00
C VAL A 113 -2.60 10.15 -7.44
N TYR A 114 -2.93 9.79 -6.20
CA TYR A 114 -2.47 8.55 -5.59
C TYR A 114 -2.92 7.30 -6.34
N TYR A 115 -4.19 7.22 -6.80
CA TYR A 115 -4.64 6.08 -7.59
C TYR A 115 -3.96 6.02 -8.97
N ASP A 116 -3.73 7.16 -9.59
CA ASP A 116 -3.01 7.22 -10.87
C ASP A 116 -1.53 6.82 -10.71
N ALA A 117 -0.90 7.22 -9.61
CA ALA A 117 0.45 6.81 -9.24
C ALA A 117 0.54 5.30 -9.00
N ILE A 118 -0.45 4.69 -8.33
CA ILE A 118 -0.54 3.23 -8.19
C ILE A 118 -0.56 2.58 -9.58
N ASN A 119 -1.43 3.04 -10.48
CA ASN A 119 -1.56 2.45 -11.82
C ASN A 119 -0.27 2.56 -12.64
N GLN A 120 0.48 3.66 -12.52
CA GLN A 120 1.78 3.83 -13.15
C GLN A 120 2.82 2.86 -12.55
N ALA A 121 2.85 2.73 -11.23
CA ALA A 121 3.74 1.80 -10.53
C ALA A 121 3.44 0.34 -10.89
N TYR A 122 2.17 -0.02 -11.13
CA TYR A 122 1.78 -1.31 -11.69
C TYR A 122 2.43 -1.60 -13.05
N GLY A 123 2.65 -0.56 -13.86
CA GLY A 123 3.37 -0.63 -15.14
C GLY A 123 4.90 -0.63 -15.00
N GLY A 124 5.43 -0.57 -13.78
CA GLY A 124 6.86 -0.53 -13.46
C GLY A 124 7.44 0.86 -13.24
N ASP A 125 6.66 1.93 -13.41
CA ASP A 125 7.12 3.30 -13.18
C ASP A 125 6.70 3.81 -11.80
N HIS A 126 7.64 3.78 -10.86
CA HIS A 126 7.40 4.15 -9.46
C HIS A 126 7.54 5.65 -9.17
N ARG A 127 7.93 6.48 -10.15
CA ARG A 127 8.27 7.90 -9.91
C ARG A 127 7.11 8.68 -9.29
N ALA A 128 5.93 8.60 -9.91
CA ALA A 128 4.73 9.26 -9.39
C ALA A 128 4.35 8.78 -7.98
N MET A 129 4.57 7.50 -7.67
CA MET A 129 4.30 6.96 -6.33
C MET A 129 5.30 7.49 -5.30
N VAL A 130 6.59 7.57 -5.65
CA VAL A 130 7.62 8.16 -4.79
C VAL A 130 7.33 9.64 -4.54
N GLU A 131 6.97 10.40 -5.58
CA GLU A 131 6.57 11.81 -5.46
C GLU A 131 5.36 11.99 -4.52
N CYS A 132 4.35 11.13 -4.61
CA CYS A 132 3.22 11.15 -3.67
C CYS A 132 3.67 10.92 -2.22
N ILE A 133 4.58 9.97 -1.98
CA ILE A 133 5.08 9.68 -0.62
C ILE A 133 5.92 10.84 -0.11
N LEU A 134 6.78 11.44 -0.96
CA LEU A 134 7.60 12.59 -0.61
C LEU A 134 6.73 13.79 -0.23
N GLN A 135 5.74 14.13 -1.05
CA GLN A 135 4.81 15.23 -0.76
C GLN A 135 4.08 15.03 0.57
N GLY A 136 3.61 13.80 0.84
CA GLY A 136 2.99 13.47 2.12
C GLY A 136 3.95 13.54 3.31
N THR A 137 5.23 13.21 3.09
CA THR A 137 6.29 13.33 4.10
C THR A 137 6.56 14.79 4.43
N GLU A 138 6.65 15.66 3.41
CA GLU A 138 6.79 17.11 3.59
C GLU A 138 5.60 17.69 4.36
N GLU A 139 4.37 17.35 3.97
CA GLU A 139 3.15 17.80 4.68
C GLU A 139 3.15 17.35 6.16
N ALA A 140 3.62 16.14 6.44
CA ALA A 140 3.71 15.61 7.80
C ALA A 140 4.79 16.33 8.62
N LEU A 141 5.94 16.62 8.02
CA LEU A 141 7.03 17.37 8.66
C LEU A 141 6.62 18.82 8.93
N ASP A 142 6.02 19.49 7.95
CA ASP A 142 5.50 20.85 8.09
C ASP A 142 4.47 20.94 9.21
N ALA A 143 3.60 19.93 9.32
CA ALA A 143 2.64 19.88 10.41
C ALA A 143 3.34 19.83 11.77
N VAL A 144 4.42 19.06 11.93
CA VAL A 144 5.17 18.98 13.20
C VAL A 144 5.94 20.26 13.48
N VAL A 145 6.64 20.81 12.49
CA VAL A 145 7.47 22.02 12.64
C VAL A 145 6.62 23.25 12.98
N ASN A 146 5.51 23.43 12.25
CA ASN A 146 4.60 24.56 12.44
C ASN A 146 3.66 24.41 13.66
N GLN A 147 3.72 23.27 14.37
CA GLN A 147 3.02 23.03 15.64
C GLN A 147 3.88 23.35 16.88
N SER A 148 5.00 24.07 16.73
CA SER A 148 5.83 24.52 17.87
C SER A 148 4.98 25.27 18.92
N PRO A 149 5.09 24.93 20.21
CA PRO A 149 4.07 25.27 21.22
C PRO A 149 4.04 26.74 21.61
N THR A 150 2.81 27.26 21.79
CA THR A 150 2.51 28.37 22.72
C THR A 150 2.71 27.95 24.17
#